data_AF-A0A7S2L420-F1
#
_entry.id   AF-A0A7S2L420-F1
#
_cell.length_a   1.000
_cell.length_b   1.000
_cell.length_c   1.000
_cell.angle_alpha   90.00
_cell.angle_beta   90.00
_cell.angle_gamma   90.00
#
_symmetry.space_group_name_H-M   'P 1'
#
loop_
_entity.id
_entity.type
_entity.pdbx_description
1 polymer ?
#
loop_
_entity_poly.entity_id
_entity_poly.type
_entity_poly.pdbx_seq_one_letter_code
_entity_poly.pdbx_strand_id
1 'polypeptide(L)'
;AWSVYASLPAEGDGFVDAREPWSGHYALRSPVWVTAHTTHFVGVGWTILDVARGCSGKLSKGGTFVTYVPPERNAFVLVVEKLHGECAQNWCGTGTTDPEPLRFALSGGLDPALSAGLSAYSSLSLWMTNETHSFVQLPDLAIDVATASFEFMALPDTVYTVSSRPKDGSGSAGVPLTSPASAPFPQHVVDDFDGYYVDASPRYFWDHGGSWQVAPDPTARAGGNLVLKQRVPGPAGVNAWTYSSEPVTILGEFMNDVSVSVEVLLPGGLGGRA
;
A
#
# COMPACT_ATOMS: atom_id res chain seq x y z
N ALA A 1 0.37 0.91 6.02
CA ALA A 1 -0.36 -0.36 5.81
C ALA A 1 -0.95 -0.74 7.15
N TRP A 2 -2.24 -1.05 7.20
CA TRP A 2 -2.91 -1.53 8.41
C TRP A 2 -2.98 -3.05 8.35
N SER A 3 -2.12 -3.73 9.12
CA SER A 3 -2.21 -5.18 9.33
C SER A 3 -2.90 -5.42 10.65
N VAL A 4 -4.23 -5.37 10.64
CA VAL A 4 -5.09 -5.47 11.82
C VAL A 4 -6.04 -6.66 11.68
N TYR A 5 -6.56 -7.13 12.82
CA TYR A 5 -7.59 -8.16 12.82
C TYR A 5 -8.83 -7.75 12.01
N ALA A 6 -9.52 -8.75 11.47
CA ALA A 6 -10.78 -8.55 10.77
C ALA A 6 -11.80 -7.84 11.68
N SER A 7 -12.63 -7.00 11.08
CA SER A 7 -13.69 -6.19 11.70
C SER A 7 -13.22 -5.14 12.71
N LEU A 8 -11.92 -4.84 12.78
CA LEU A 8 -11.41 -3.65 13.44
C LEU A 8 -11.46 -2.42 12.52
N PRO A 9 -11.51 -1.20 13.07
CA PRO A 9 -11.39 0.02 12.27
C PRO A 9 -10.12 -0.01 11.39
N ALA A 10 -10.23 0.49 10.17
CA ALA A 10 -9.18 0.50 9.13
C ALA A 10 -8.80 -0.87 8.54
N GLU A 11 -9.59 -1.93 8.78
CA GLU A 11 -9.49 -3.16 7.98
C GLU A 11 -9.66 -2.83 6.48
N GLY A 12 -8.73 -3.30 5.65
CA GLY A 12 -8.80 -3.14 4.19
C GLY A 12 -8.37 -1.77 3.68
N ASP A 13 -8.04 -0.82 4.55
CA ASP A 13 -7.54 0.52 4.16
C ASP A 13 -6.05 0.51 3.77
N GLY A 14 -5.45 -0.68 3.64
CA GLY A 14 -4.06 -0.88 3.24
C GLY A 14 -3.88 -1.10 1.73
N PHE A 15 -2.64 -0.93 1.28
CA PHE A 15 -2.22 -1.38 -0.06
C PHE A 15 -2.20 -2.91 -0.16
N VAL A 16 -1.80 -3.56 0.93
CA VAL A 16 -1.70 -5.01 1.04
C VAL A 16 -2.43 -5.40 2.31
N ASP A 17 -3.31 -6.40 2.18
CA ASP A 17 -3.93 -7.03 3.34
C ASP A 17 -3.06 -8.20 3.76
N ALA A 18 -2.30 -8.00 4.83
CA ALA A 18 -1.41 -9.02 5.40
C ALA A 18 -1.74 -9.16 6.90
N ARG A 19 -2.90 -9.75 7.18
CA ARG A 19 -3.47 -9.85 8.53
C ARG A 19 -3.40 -11.24 9.14
N GLU A 20 -2.93 -12.23 8.40
CA GLU A 20 -2.87 -13.62 8.84
C GLU A 20 -1.42 -14.10 8.98
N PRO A 21 -0.63 -13.54 9.92
CA PRO A 21 0.74 -13.99 10.13
C PRO A 21 0.85 -15.48 10.48
N TRP A 22 -0.23 -16.11 10.96
CA TRP A 22 -0.29 -17.55 11.26
C TRP A 22 -0.36 -18.44 10.01
N SER A 23 -1.00 -17.98 8.93
CA SER A 23 -1.09 -18.71 7.65
C SER A 23 -0.04 -18.23 6.64
N GLY A 24 0.47 -17.01 6.83
CA GLY A 24 1.29 -16.29 5.87
C GLY A 24 0.49 -15.72 4.70
N HIS A 25 -0.85 -15.81 4.74
CA HIS A 25 -1.71 -15.29 3.68
C HIS A 25 -1.64 -13.76 3.60
N TYR A 26 -1.60 -13.25 2.38
CA TYR A 26 -1.78 -11.85 2.06
C TYR A 26 -2.53 -11.67 0.74
N ALA A 27 -3.19 -10.53 0.59
CA ALA A 27 -3.83 -10.13 -0.65
C ALA A 27 -3.30 -8.77 -1.11
N LEU A 28 -2.82 -8.69 -2.35
CA LEU A 28 -2.49 -7.42 -2.98
C LEU A 28 -3.80 -6.74 -3.40
N ARG A 29 -4.02 -5.50 -2.97
CA ARG A 29 -5.17 -4.70 -3.37
C ARG A 29 -4.84 -3.84 -4.58
N SER A 30 -5.88 -3.42 -5.31
CA SER A 30 -5.76 -2.56 -6.50
C SER A 30 -4.87 -1.31 -6.30
N PRO A 31 -4.84 -0.64 -5.13
CA PRO A 31 -3.94 0.50 -4.89
C PRO A 31 -2.44 0.21 -5.11
N VAL A 32 -1.98 -1.05 -4.93
CA VAL A 32 -0.60 -1.46 -5.24
C VAL A 32 -0.30 -1.22 -6.71
N TRP A 33 -1.20 -1.68 -7.59
CA TRP A 33 -1.04 -1.61 -9.03
C TRP A 33 -1.26 -0.20 -9.56
N VAL A 34 -2.23 0.54 -9.00
CA VAL A 34 -2.41 1.97 -9.29
C VAL A 34 -1.15 2.76 -8.92
N THR A 35 -0.49 2.43 -7.81
CA THR A 35 0.78 3.09 -7.40
C THR A 35 1.95 2.71 -8.31
N ALA A 36 1.97 1.47 -8.79
CA ALA A 36 2.99 0.98 -9.72
C ALA A 36 3.00 1.79 -11.04
N HIS A 37 1.85 2.30 -11.50
CA HIS A 37 1.75 3.15 -12.69
C HIS A 37 2.62 4.42 -12.65
N THR A 38 2.99 4.89 -11.46
CA THR A 38 3.94 6.00 -11.29
C THR A 38 5.29 5.49 -10.76
N THR A 39 5.29 4.72 -9.68
CA THR A 39 6.50 4.39 -8.92
C THR A 39 7.46 3.44 -9.64
N HIS A 40 7.00 2.62 -10.60
CA HIS A 40 7.88 1.79 -11.44
C HIS A 40 8.52 2.55 -12.62
N PHE A 41 8.16 3.82 -12.83
CA PHE A 41 8.61 4.55 -14.02
C PHE A 41 9.23 5.91 -13.68
N VAL A 42 8.89 6.46 -12.52
CA VAL A 42 9.24 7.82 -12.12
C VAL A 42 10.15 7.77 -10.90
N GLY A 43 11.35 8.34 -11.02
CA GLY A 43 12.30 8.47 -9.92
C GLY A 43 12.10 9.75 -9.11
N VAL A 44 12.64 9.78 -7.89
CA VAL A 44 12.72 11.00 -7.08
C VAL A 44 13.52 12.06 -7.85
N GLY A 45 13.03 13.30 -7.86
CA GLY A 45 13.64 14.43 -8.57
C GLY A 45 13.12 14.66 -9.99
N TRP A 46 12.28 13.77 -10.53
CA TRP A 46 11.58 14.02 -11.79
C TRP A 46 10.58 15.18 -11.65
N THR A 47 10.32 15.88 -12.74
CA THR A 47 9.43 17.04 -12.78
C THR A 47 8.16 16.71 -13.57
N ILE A 48 7.00 17.15 -13.08
CA ILE A 48 5.73 17.13 -13.83
C ILE A 48 5.74 18.30 -14.82
N LEU A 49 5.44 18.02 -16.09
CA LEU A 49 5.34 19.05 -17.12
C LEU A 49 4.04 19.88 -16.97
N ASP A 50 4.17 21.18 -17.25
CA ASP A 50 3.16 22.21 -17.01
C ASP A 50 1.83 21.97 -17.77
N VAL A 51 0.72 22.23 -17.07
CA VAL A 51 -0.65 22.23 -17.60
C VAL A 51 -0.86 23.33 -18.64
N ALA A 52 -0.28 24.52 -18.44
CA ALA A 52 -0.43 25.65 -19.36
C ALA A 52 0.14 25.36 -20.77
N ARG A 53 1.04 24.38 -20.86
CA ARG A 53 1.64 23.90 -22.12
C ARG A 53 0.93 22.68 -22.71
N GLY A 54 -0.17 22.23 -22.09
CA GLY A 54 -0.92 21.05 -22.51
C GLY A 54 -0.21 19.73 -22.23
N CYS A 55 0.81 19.71 -21.36
CA CYS A 55 1.59 18.51 -21.07
C CYS A 55 1.01 17.68 -19.92
N SER A 56 0.07 18.25 -19.15
CA SER A 56 -0.72 17.60 -18.10
C SER A 56 -2.08 18.29 -18.04
N GLY A 57 -3.13 17.63 -17.56
CA GLY A 57 -4.44 18.28 -17.41
C GLY A 57 -5.63 17.33 -17.38
N LYS A 58 -6.82 17.92 -17.55
CA LYS A 58 -8.09 17.18 -17.65
C LYS A 58 -8.33 16.72 -19.08
N LEU A 59 -8.96 15.57 -19.23
CA LEU A 59 -9.38 15.03 -20.51
C LEU A 59 -10.79 15.51 -20.88
N SER A 60 -11.11 15.44 -22.18
CA SER A 60 -12.36 15.97 -22.73
C SER A 60 -13.61 15.22 -22.25
N LYS A 61 -13.50 13.91 -22.03
CA LYS A 61 -14.59 13.04 -21.58
C LYS A 61 -14.33 12.49 -20.17
N GLY A 62 -13.80 13.32 -19.29
CA GLY A 62 -13.50 13.00 -17.90
C GLY A 62 -12.18 12.24 -17.70
N GLY A 63 -11.60 12.33 -16.51
CA GLY A 63 -10.26 11.82 -16.20
C GLY A 63 -9.17 12.88 -16.39
N THR A 64 -7.93 12.48 -16.12
CA THR A 64 -6.75 13.35 -16.15
C THR A 64 -5.53 12.64 -16.70
N PHE A 65 -4.52 13.43 -17.06
CA PHE A 65 -3.21 12.91 -17.39
C PHE A 65 -2.11 13.81 -16.84
N VAL A 66 -0.98 13.21 -16.53
CA VAL A 66 0.23 13.89 -16.07
C VAL A 66 1.45 13.33 -16.81
N THR A 67 2.35 14.22 -17.22
CA THR A 67 3.62 13.82 -17.85
C THR A 67 4.79 14.16 -16.96
N TYR A 68 5.62 13.16 -16.67
CA TYR A 68 6.86 13.28 -15.90
C TYR A 68 8.07 13.25 -16.83
N VAL A 69 9.09 14.03 -16.49
CA VAL A 69 10.41 14.00 -17.15
C VAL A 69 11.53 13.94 -16.12
N PRO A 70 12.63 13.19 -16.39
CA PRO A 70 13.79 13.15 -15.52
C PRO A 70 14.55 14.48 -15.54
N PRO A 71 15.43 14.73 -14.55
CA PRO A 71 16.35 15.88 -14.55
C PRO A 71 17.19 15.99 -15.83
N GLU A 72 17.63 14.86 -16.38
CA GLU A 72 18.40 14.79 -17.64
C GLU A 72 17.54 15.00 -18.88
N ARG A 73 16.21 15.03 -18.70
CA ARG A 73 15.19 15.23 -19.74
C ARG A 73 15.38 14.38 -21.01
N ASN A 74 15.83 13.14 -20.84
CA ASN A 74 16.08 12.19 -21.92
C ASN A 74 15.08 11.03 -21.97
N ALA A 75 13.91 11.23 -21.35
CA ALA A 75 12.78 10.33 -21.34
C ALA A 75 11.54 11.10 -20.86
N PHE A 76 10.40 10.45 -21.00
CA PHE A 76 9.14 10.85 -20.39
C PHE A 76 8.32 9.63 -19.99
N VAL A 77 7.44 9.86 -19.02
CA VAL A 77 6.40 8.95 -18.57
C VAL A 77 5.10 9.73 -18.53
N LEU A 78 4.08 9.25 -19.23
CA LEU A 78 2.73 9.79 -19.22
C LEU A 78 1.84 8.82 -18.45
N VAL A 79 1.17 9.31 -17.40
CA VAL A 79 0.15 8.56 -16.66
C VAL A 79 -1.20 9.16 -16.98
N VAL A 80 -2.16 8.33 -17.38
CA VAL A 80 -3.53 8.72 -17.71
C VAL A 80 -4.47 7.96 -16.78
N GLU A 81 -5.44 8.64 -16.18
CA GLU A 81 -6.50 8.02 -15.40
C GLU A 81 -7.87 8.39 -15.99
N LYS A 82 -8.76 7.40 -16.04
CA LYS A 82 -10.15 7.50 -16.48
C LYS A 82 -11.08 6.98 -15.38
N LEU A 83 -10.84 7.33 -14.12
CA LEU A 83 -11.60 6.80 -12.99
C LEU A 83 -12.97 7.48 -12.85
N HIS A 84 -14.01 6.71 -12.54
CA HIS A 84 -15.26 7.26 -12.03
C HIS A 84 -15.03 7.88 -10.64
N GLY A 85 -15.63 9.04 -10.38
CA GLY A 85 -15.38 9.83 -9.17
C GLY A 85 -15.97 9.28 -7.86
N GLU A 86 -16.34 8.00 -7.78
CA GLU A 86 -16.92 7.42 -6.57
C GLU A 86 -15.81 7.03 -5.59
N CYS A 87 -15.51 7.90 -4.63
CA CYS A 87 -14.63 7.56 -3.52
C CYS A 87 -15.36 7.61 -2.18
N ALA A 88 -14.79 6.92 -1.19
CA ALA A 88 -15.36 6.81 0.14
C ALA A 88 -15.71 8.20 0.71
N GLN A 89 -16.89 8.29 1.33
CA GLN A 89 -17.43 9.52 1.94
C GLN A 89 -17.76 10.68 0.97
N ASN A 90 -17.90 10.41 -0.34
CA ASN A 90 -18.22 11.41 -1.37
C ASN A 90 -17.24 12.60 -1.42
N TRP A 91 -16.00 12.40 -0.97
CA TRP A 91 -14.97 13.44 -0.99
C TRP A 91 -14.43 13.73 -2.39
N CYS A 92 -14.57 12.77 -3.30
CA CYS A 92 -14.27 12.92 -4.70
C CYS A 92 -15.57 13.30 -5.40
N GLY A 93 -15.52 14.34 -6.22
CA GLY A 93 -16.71 14.83 -6.91
C GLY A 93 -17.32 13.75 -7.82
N THR A 94 -18.58 13.92 -8.18
CA THR A 94 -19.30 13.03 -9.11
C THR A 94 -18.84 13.29 -10.54
N GLY A 95 -17.72 12.69 -10.94
CA GLY A 95 -17.21 12.72 -12.30
C GLY A 95 -17.54 11.42 -13.03
N THR A 96 -18.07 11.52 -14.24
CA THR A 96 -18.18 10.37 -15.15
C THR A 96 -17.05 10.41 -16.17
N THR A 97 -16.66 9.23 -16.62
CA THR A 97 -15.65 9.06 -17.67
C THR A 97 -16.21 8.22 -18.80
N ASP A 98 -16.09 8.68 -20.03
CA ASP A 98 -16.48 7.91 -21.22
C ASP A 98 -15.26 7.46 -22.02
N PRO A 99 -15.40 6.43 -22.89
CA PRO A 99 -14.37 6.10 -23.86
C PRO A 99 -14.01 7.33 -24.74
N GLU A 100 -12.72 7.67 -24.79
CA GLU A 100 -12.20 8.69 -25.71
C GLU A 100 -10.87 8.29 -26.38
N PRO A 101 -10.72 8.52 -27.69
CA PRO A 101 -9.43 8.39 -28.35
C PRO A 101 -8.51 9.52 -27.86
N LEU A 102 -7.34 9.16 -27.36
CA LEU A 102 -6.34 10.10 -26.86
C LEU A 102 -5.16 10.14 -27.81
N ARG A 103 -4.91 11.32 -28.39
CA ARG A 103 -3.76 11.58 -29.23
C ARG A 103 -2.83 12.58 -28.56
N PHE A 104 -1.57 12.20 -28.40
CA PHE A 104 -0.54 13.03 -27.81
C PHE A 104 0.53 13.36 -28.84
N ALA A 105 0.73 14.66 -29.09
CA ALA A 105 1.80 15.15 -29.93
C ALA A 105 3.06 15.39 -29.09
N LEU A 106 4.15 14.75 -29.47
CA LEU A 106 5.46 14.94 -28.88
C LEU A 106 6.08 16.20 -29.48
N SER A 107 6.26 17.23 -28.66
CA SER A 107 6.79 18.52 -29.10
C SER A 107 7.81 19.06 -28.11
N GLY A 108 8.52 20.12 -28.50
CA GLY A 108 9.42 20.85 -27.61
C GLY A 108 10.80 20.21 -27.38
N GLY A 109 11.04 18.99 -27.89
CA GLY A 109 12.31 18.27 -27.78
C GLY A 109 12.68 18.03 -26.33
N LEU A 110 12.61 16.79 -25.85
CA LEU A 110 12.80 16.52 -24.42
C LEU A 110 14.13 17.10 -23.87
N ASP A 111 15.16 17.37 -24.68
CA ASP A 111 16.18 18.40 -24.45
C ASP A 111 16.73 18.83 -25.84
N PRO A 112 17.05 20.10 -26.14
CA PRO A 112 17.91 20.47 -27.28
C PRO A 112 19.29 19.77 -27.28
N ALA A 113 19.77 19.31 -26.12
CA ALA A 113 20.96 18.48 -25.94
C ALA A 113 20.71 16.97 -26.13
N LEU A 114 19.47 16.54 -26.39
CA LEU A 114 19.23 15.21 -26.97
C LEU A 114 19.74 15.23 -28.40
N SER A 115 20.98 14.81 -28.60
CA SER A 115 21.65 14.72 -29.89
C SER A 115 20.93 13.86 -30.95
N ALA A 116 19.76 13.29 -30.65
CA ALA A 116 18.91 12.54 -31.60
C ALA A 116 17.45 13.02 -31.70
N GLY A 117 16.95 13.96 -30.88
CA GLY A 117 15.53 14.35 -30.90
C GLY A 117 14.56 13.16 -30.73
N LEU A 118 13.27 13.39 -31.04
CA LEU A 118 12.22 12.37 -30.98
C LEU A 118 12.48 11.13 -31.87
N SER A 119 13.47 11.19 -32.76
CA SER A 119 13.86 10.07 -33.64
C SER A 119 14.50 8.89 -32.92
N ALA A 120 14.78 9.01 -31.62
CA ALA A 120 15.30 7.93 -30.79
C ALA A 120 14.23 6.89 -30.39
N TYR A 121 12.94 7.23 -30.44
CA TYR A 121 11.86 6.33 -30.02
C TYR A 121 11.06 5.85 -31.23
N SER A 122 11.10 4.54 -31.50
CA SER A 122 10.26 3.89 -32.51
C SER A 122 8.92 3.41 -31.93
N SER A 123 8.88 3.15 -30.63
CA SER A 123 7.69 2.70 -29.90
C SER A 123 7.74 3.13 -28.43
N LEU A 124 6.59 3.10 -27.77
CA LEU A 124 6.42 3.42 -26.36
C LEU A 124 5.73 2.24 -25.66
N SER A 125 6.20 1.85 -24.48
CA SER A 125 5.53 0.79 -23.72
C SER A 125 4.21 1.32 -23.14
N LEU A 126 3.15 0.52 -23.23
CA LEU A 126 1.84 0.83 -22.67
C LEU A 126 1.46 -0.18 -21.59
N TRP A 127 1.11 0.31 -20.42
CA TRP A 127 0.68 -0.47 -19.27
C TRP A 127 -0.74 -0.09 -18.86
N MET A 128 -1.50 -1.04 -18.34
CA MET A 128 -2.90 -0.84 -17.98
C MET A 128 -3.27 -1.53 -16.67
N THR A 129 -4.08 -0.86 -15.86
CA THR A 129 -4.83 -1.45 -14.74
C THR A 129 -6.30 -1.04 -14.85
N ASN A 130 -7.20 -2.01 -14.73
CA ASN A 130 -8.65 -1.80 -14.63
C ASN A 130 -9.24 -2.78 -13.59
N GLU A 131 -10.57 -2.90 -13.54
CA GLU A 131 -11.28 -3.79 -12.60
C GLU A 131 -10.81 -5.25 -12.64
N THR A 132 -10.43 -5.77 -13.81
CA THR A 132 -10.16 -7.20 -14.03
C THR A 132 -8.69 -7.51 -14.28
N HIS A 133 -7.89 -6.52 -14.66
CA HIS A 133 -6.49 -6.68 -15.02
C HIS A 133 -5.63 -5.72 -14.20
N SER A 134 -4.61 -6.28 -13.56
CA SER A 134 -3.71 -5.54 -12.68
C SER A 134 -2.34 -5.42 -13.33
N PHE A 135 -1.94 -4.20 -13.66
CA PHE A 135 -0.61 -3.82 -14.14
C PHE A 135 -0.09 -4.69 -15.30
N VAL A 136 -0.92 -4.84 -16.34
CA VAL A 136 -0.61 -5.64 -17.53
C VAL A 136 0.04 -4.77 -18.61
N GLN A 137 1.10 -5.28 -19.25
CA GLN A 137 1.67 -4.63 -20.42
C GLN A 137 0.82 -4.97 -21.66
N LEU A 138 0.38 -3.94 -22.37
CA LEU A 138 -0.30 -4.03 -23.65
C LEU A 138 0.74 -3.97 -24.79
N PRO A 139 0.35 -4.24 -26.06
CA PRO A 139 1.23 -3.99 -27.19
C PRO A 139 1.77 -2.55 -27.17
N ASP A 140 3.06 -2.41 -27.48
CA ASP A 140 3.69 -1.10 -27.54
C ASP A 140 3.00 -0.17 -28.55
N LEU A 141 2.92 1.11 -28.21
CA LEU A 141 2.36 2.14 -29.08
C LEU A 141 3.39 2.57 -30.11
N ALA A 142 3.00 2.51 -31.38
CA ALA A 142 3.80 3.07 -32.47
C ALA A 142 3.73 4.60 -32.46
N ILE A 143 4.86 5.24 -32.76
CA ILE A 143 4.92 6.69 -32.97
C ILE A 143 4.77 6.96 -34.47
N ASP A 144 3.79 7.76 -34.85
CA ASP A 144 3.69 8.31 -36.19
C ASP A 144 4.79 9.37 -36.38
N VAL A 145 5.78 9.03 -37.19
CA VAL A 145 6.95 9.88 -37.47
C VAL A 145 6.58 11.16 -38.21
N ALA A 146 5.54 11.13 -39.06
CA ALA A 146 5.15 12.30 -39.84
C ALA A 146 4.52 13.39 -38.97
N THR A 147 3.82 12.98 -37.90
CA THR A 147 3.12 13.89 -36.99
C THR A 147 3.74 13.97 -35.60
N ALA A 148 4.80 13.20 -35.35
CA ALA A 148 5.44 13.02 -34.05
C ALA A 148 4.41 12.74 -32.94
N SER A 149 3.45 11.85 -33.19
CA SER A 149 2.34 11.60 -32.25
C SER A 149 2.06 10.12 -32.07
N PHE A 150 1.44 9.78 -30.96
CA PHE A 150 0.89 8.45 -30.70
C PHE A 150 -0.55 8.58 -30.24
N GLU A 151 -1.31 7.50 -30.41
CA GLU A 151 -2.73 7.46 -30.08
C GLU A 151 -3.10 6.12 -29.47
N PHE A 152 -4.04 6.16 -28.52
CA PHE A 152 -4.70 4.95 -28.02
C PHE A 152 -6.12 5.28 -27.56
N MET A 153 -6.95 4.24 -27.51
CA MET A 153 -8.33 4.31 -27.02
C MET A 153 -8.33 4.17 -25.50
N ALA A 154 -8.66 5.25 -24.77
CA ALA A 154 -8.76 5.20 -23.31
C ALA A 154 -10.18 4.81 -22.89
N LEU A 155 -10.30 3.78 -22.06
CA LEU A 155 -11.58 3.28 -21.54
C LEU A 155 -11.84 3.78 -20.11
N PRO A 156 -13.11 3.84 -19.68
CA PRO A 156 -13.48 4.13 -18.29
C PRO A 156 -12.83 3.16 -17.29
N ASP A 157 -12.74 3.60 -16.04
CA ASP A 157 -12.22 2.85 -14.87
C ASP A 157 -10.88 2.17 -15.12
N THR A 158 -10.02 2.89 -15.84
CA THR A 158 -8.72 2.39 -16.26
C THR A 158 -7.62 3.42 -16.03
N VAL A 159 -6.47 2.95 -15.53
CA VAL A 159 -5.23 3.72 -15.44
C VAL A 159 -4.27 3.19 -16.50
N TYR A 160 -3.65 4.10 -17.24
CA TYR A 160 -2.65 3.79 -18.26
C TYR A 160 -1.32 4.46 -17.92
N THR A 161 -0.21 3.77 -18.22
CA THR A 161 1.12 4.39 -18.25
C THR A 161 1.75 4.18 -19.60
N VAL A 162 2.14 5.27 -20.25
CA VAL A 162 2.96 5.29 -21.45
C VAL A 162 4.37 5.70 -21.06
N SER A 163 5.36 4.88 -21.39
CA SER A 163 6.76 5.16 -21.06
C SER A 163 7.63 5.07 -22.32
N SER A 164 8.54 6.04 -22.44
CA SER A 164 9.60 6.05 -23.46
C SER A 164 10.84 5.24 -23.06
N ARG A 165 10.88 4.75 -21.81
CA ARG A 165 11.89 3.80 -21.34
C ARG A 165 11.24 2.44 -21.10
N PRO A 166 11.97 1.34 -21.33
CA PRO A 166 11.60 0.06 -20.74
C PRO A 166 11.46 0.21 -19.22
N LYS A 167 10.56 -0.57 -18.61
CA LYS A 167 10.44 -0.65 -17.16
C LYS A 167 11.82 -0.91 -16.56
N ASP A 168 12.17 -0.18 -15.50
CA ASP A 168 13.37 -0.50 -14.74
C ASP A 168 13.19 -1.90 -14.08
N GLY A 169 14.16 -2.78 -14.31
CA GLY A 169 14.14 -4.14 -13.76
C GLY A 169 14.21 -4.17 -12.21
N SER A 170 14.36 -3.03 -11.56
CA SER A 170 14.44 -2.86 -10.10
C SER A 170 13.12 -3.15 -9.36
N GLY A 171 11.98 -3.16 -10.06
CA GLY A 171 10.66 -3.30 -9.44
C GLY A 171 10.15 -4.73 -9.19
N SER A 172 10.95 -5.78 -9.39
CA SER A 172 10.53 -7.15 -9.03
C SER A 172 11.66 -7.98 -8.43
N ALA A 173 12.27 -7.48 -7.36
CA ALA A 173 12.94 -8.37 -6.42
C ALA A 173 11.87 -9.20 -5.68
N GLY A 174 11.48 -10.33 -6.28
CA GLY A 174 11.24 -11.58 -5.56
C GLY A 174 10.05 -11.72 -4.61
N VAL A 175 9.04 -10.84 -4.58
CA VAL A 175 7.79 -11.19 -3.89
C VAL A 175 7.02 -12.17 -4.79
N PRO A 176 6.76 -13.41 -4.35
CA PRO A 176 5.89 -14.31 -5.10
C PRO A 176 4.54 -13.61 -5.29
N LEU A 177 4.02 -13.57 -6.51
CA LEU A 177 2.62 -13.15 -6.74
C LEU A 177 1.63 -14.16 -6.14
N THR A 178 2.13 -15.30 -5.68
CA THR A 178 1.35 -16.37 -5.07
C THR A 178 1.39 -16.25 -3.55
N SER A 179 0.28 -15.84 -2.96
CA SER A 179 0.07 -15.93 -1.52
C SER A 179 -0.22 -17.37 -1.09
N PRO A 180 0.20 -17.80 0.11
CA PRO A 180 -0.37 -18.97 0.78
C PRO A 180 -1.90 -18.89 0.87
N ALA A 181 -2.56 -20.03 1.03
CA ALA A 181 -4.00 -20.08 1.29
C ALA A 181 -4.32 -19.46 2.66
N SER A 182 -5.42 -18.71 2.73
CA SER A 182 -5.95 -18.19 3.99
C SER A 182 -6.31 -19.35 4.93
N ALA A 183 -6.07 -19.14 6.23
CA ALA A 183 -6.46 -20.08 7.27
C ALA A 183 -7.02 -19.32 8.47
N PRO A 184 -8.00 -19.88 9.20
CA PRO A 184 -8.53 -19.25 10.40
C PRO A 184 -7.45 -19.09 11.47
N PHE A 185 -7.66 -18.16 12.40
CA PHE A 185 -6.81 -18.05 13.58
C PHE A 185 -6.67 -19.40 14.30
N PRO A 186 -5.48 -19.76 14.82
CA PRO A 186 -5.28 -21.06 15.47
C PRO A 186 -6.25 -21.31 16.62
N GLN A 187 -6.87 -22.49 16.65
CA GLN A 187 -7.84 -22.88 17.69
C GLN A 187 -7.20 -23.06 19.08
N HIS A 188 -5.90 -23.32 19.13
CA HIS A 188 -5.14 -23.49 20.36
C HIS A 188 -3.90 -22.61 20.28
N VAL A 189 -3.85 -21.59 21.12
CA VAL A 189 -2.70 -20.69 21.28
C VAL A 189 -2.23 -20.78 22.72
N VAL A 190 -0.95 -21.09 22.90
CA VAL A 190 -0.26 -21.08 24.19
C VAL A 190 1.01 -20.29 23.98
N ASP A 191 1.26 -19.34 24.87
CA ASP A 191 2.47 -18.53 24.86
C ASP A 191 2.93 -18.37 26.33
N ASP A 192 4.14 -18.86 26.63
CA ASP A 192 4.81 -18.70 27.91
C ASP A 192 5.78 -17.50 27.91
N PHE A 193 5.87 -16.80 26.78
CA PHE A 193 6.72 -15.64 26.51
C PHE A 193 8.23 -15.87 26.59
N ASP A 194 8.71 -17.09 26.89
CA ASP A 194 10.14 -17.40 27.05
C ASP A 194 10.90 -17.40 25.71
N GLY A 195 10.18 -17.52 24.59
CA GLY A 195 10.74 -17.46 23.25
C GLY A 195 11.09 -16.06 22.74
N TYR A 196 10.81 -15.01 23.51
CA TYR A 196 11.00 -13.62 23.11
C TYR A 196 12.21 -12.97 23.81
N TYR A 197 12.60 -11.79 23.32
CA TYR A 197 13.51 -10.90 24.06
C TYR A 197 12.71 -9.95 24.96
N VAL A 198 13.34 -9.45 26.02
CA VAL A 198 12.74 -8.43 26.90
C VAL A 198 12.38 -7.19 26.08
N ASP A 199 11.20 -6.63 26.33
CA ASP A 199 10.60 -5.49 25.63
C ASP A 199 10.03 -5.79 24.23
N ALA A 200 10.01 -7.06 23.81
CA ALA A 200 9.28 -7.48 22.63
C ALA A 200 7.76 -7.29 22.78
N SER A 201 7.09 -7.05 21.65
CA SER A 201 5.64 -7.26 21.52
C SER A 201 5.41 -8.72 21.09
N PRO A 202 4.71 -9.53 21.90
CA PRO A 202 4.48 -10.93 21.57
C PRO A 202 3.58 -11.09 20.33
N ARG A 203 3.66 -12.23 19.66
CA ARG A 203 2.90 -12.51 18.44
C ARG A 203 1.41 -12.45 18.73
N TYR A 204 0.65 -11.88 17.78
CA TYR A 204 -0.82 -11.84 17.78
C TYR A 204 -1.46 -10.94 18.85
N PHE A 205 -0.71 -10.40 19.82
CA PHE A 205 -1.25 -9.43 20.76
C PHE A 205 -1.41 -8.05 20.11
N TRP A 206 -2.57 -7.45 20.30
CA TRP A 206 -2.91 -6.10 19.84
C TRP A 206 -3.33 -5.23 21.02
N ASP A 207 -2.46 -4.29 21.38
CA ASP A 207 -2.67 -3.34 22.47
C ASP A 207 -3.74 -2.30 22.07
N HIS A 208 -4.96 -2.46 22.59
CA HIS A 208 -6.02 -1.46 22.41
C HIS A 208 -6.03 -0.41 23.53
N GLY A 209 -5.46 -0.74 24.68
CA GLY A 209 -5.30 0.15 25.82
C GLY A 209 -4.02 -0.15 26.61
N GLY A 210 -3.33 0.90 27.04
CA GLY A 210 -2.01 0.78 27.67
C GLY A 210 -0.94 0.37 26.66
N SER A 211 0.13 -0.26 27.17
CA SER A 211 1.17 -0.87 26.35
C SER A 211 1.68 -2.10 27.08
N TRP A 212 1.80 -3.21 26.36
CA TRP A 212 2.14 -4.52 26.87
C TRP A 212 3.43 -4.99 26.22
N GLN A 213 4.38 -5.40 27.05
CA GLN A 213 5.70 -5.82 26.61
C GLN A 213 6.17 -7.02 27.40
N VAL A 214 6.92 -7.90 26.73
CA VAL A 214 7.62 -9.00 27.40
C VAL A 214 8.59 -8.43 28.43
N ALA A 215 8.62 -9.01 29.62
CA ALA A 215 9.45 -8.59 30.75
C ALA A 215 9.97 -9.81 31.52
N PRO A 216 11.08 -9.69 32.26
CA PRO A 216 11.44 -10.70 33.24
C PRO A 216 10.32 -10.88 34.27
N ASP A 217 10.01 -12.13 34.62
CA ASP A 217 9.11 -12.42 35.73
C ASP A 217 9.68 -11.83 37.03
N PRO A 218 9.00 -10.87 37.67
CA PRO A 218 9.48 -10.25 38.90
C PRO A 218 9.51 -11.21 40.11
N THR A 219 8.89 -12.39 39.99
CA THR A 219 8.85 -13.43 41.03
C THR A 219 9.90 -14.52 40.82
N ALA A 220 10.47 -14.61 39.62
CA ALA A 220 11.47 -15.62 39.28
C ALA A 220 12.88 -15.21 39.74
N ARG A 221 13.78 -16.20 39.84
CA ARG A 221 15.21 -15.95 40.04
C ARG A 221 15.81 -15.33 38.78
N ALA A 222 16.98 -14.69 38.91
CA ALA A 222 17.71 -14.12 37.78
C ALA A 222 17.92 -15.17 36.67
N GLY A 223 17.49 -14.84 35.44
CA GLY A 223 17.48 -15.77 34.30
C GLY A 223 16.28 -16.71 34.24
N GLY A 224 15.24 -16.47 35.05
CA GLY A 224 13.97 -17.18 34.99
C GLY A 224 13.04 -16.71 33.87
N ASN A 225 11.81 -17.20 33.91
CA ASN A 225 10.82 -17.04 32.83
C ASN A 225 10.51 -15.56 32.52
N LEU A 226 9.96 -15.35 31.34
CA LEU A 226 9.42 -14.09 30.88
C LEU A 226 7.90 -14.07 31.02
N VAL A 227 7.36 -12.86 31.08
CA VAL A 227 5.91 -12.60 31.23
C VAL A 227 5.50 -11.44 30.34
N LEU A 228 4.23 -11.37 29.98
CA LEU A 228 3.65 -10.17 29.38
C LEU A 228 3.29 -9.16 30.48
N LYS A 229 3.91 -7.98 30.44
CA LYS A 229 3.74 -6.93 31.45
C LYS A 229 3.12 -5.68 30.86
N GLN A 230 2.06 -5.19 31.50
CA GLN A 230 1.53 -3.85 31.28
C GLN A 230 2.54 -2.80 31.77
N ARG A 231 2.90 -1.82 30.92
CA ARG A 231 3.96 -0.82 31.19
C ARG A 231 3.46 0.59 31.49
N VAL A 232 2.19 0.87 31.24
CA VAL A 232 1.62 2.21 31.33
C VAL A 232 1.05 2.46 32.74
N PRO A 233 1.70 3.30 33.57
CA PRO A 233 1.34 3.45 34.99
C PRO A 233 0.05 4.25 35.23
N GLY A 234 -0.48 4.93 34.21
CA GLY A 234 -1.68 5.76 34.30
C GLY A 234 -2.12 6.28 32.93
N PRO A 235 -3.28 6.95 32.84
CA PRO A 235 -3.86 7.41 31.58
C PRO A 235 -2.98 8.45 30.89
N ALA A 236 -3.03 8.51 29.55
CA ALA A 236 -2.25 9.45 28.74
C ALA A 236 -2.64 10.94 28.95
N GLY A 237 -3.80 11.20 29.55
CA GLY A 237 -4.26 12.55 29.90
C GLY A 237 -4.39 13.46 28.68
N VAL A 238 -3.86 14.69 28.79
CA VAL A 238 -3.93 15.72 27.72
C VAL A 238 -3.15 15.35 26.45
N ASN A 239 -2.26 14.37 26.52
CA ASN A 239 -1.46 13.92 25.37
C ASN A 239 -2.15 12.80 24.57
N ALA A 240 -3.35 12.38 24.98
CA ALA A 240 -4.10 11.33 24.29
C ALA A 240 -4.60 11.85 22.92
N TRP A 241 -4.18 11.18 21.84
CA TRP A 241 -4.67 11.50 20.49
C TRP A 241 -6.12 11.01 20.26
N THR A 242 -6.50 9.93 20.95
CA THR A 242 -7.85 9.36 20.97
C THR A 242 -8.21 8.95 22.40
N TYR A 243 -9.41 8.40 22.60
CA TYR A 243 -9.85 7.89 23.90
C TYR A 243 -8.83 6.90 24.50
N SER A 244 -8.41 7.16 25.74
CA SER A 244 -7.52 6.25 26.49
C SER A 244 -8.39 5.22 27.21
N SER A 245 -8.49 4.03 26.65
CA SER A 245 -9.09 2.86 27.30
C SER A 245 -8.28 2.42 28.52
N GLU A 246 -8.95 1.74 29.46
CA GLU A 246 -8.25 0.97 30.50
C GLU A 246 -7.31 -0.06 29.83
N PRO A 247 -6.21 -0.46 30.50
CA PRO A 247 -5.24 -1.37 29.88
C PRO A 247 -5.87 -2.67 29.39
N VAL A 248 -5.77 -2.92 28.10
CA VAL A 248 -6.31 -4.13 27.45
C VAL A 248 -5.49 -4.45 26.20
N THR A 249 -5.13 -5.72 26.06
CA THR A 249 -4.58 -6.29 24.83
C THR A 249 -5.50 -7.39 24.34
N ILE A 250 -5.68 -7.47 23.03
CA ILE A 250 -6.57 -8.43 22.36
C ILE A 250 -5.71 -9.48 21.65
N LEU A 251 -6.17 -10.73 21.65
CA LEU A 251 -5.57 -11.81 20.88
C LEU A 251 -6.68 -12.63 20.23
N GLY A 252 -6.47 -12.96 18.96
CA GLY A 252 -7.36 -13.83 18.18
C GLY A 252 -8.43 -13.11 17.37
N GLU A 253 -9.35 -13.88 16.81
CA GLU A 253 -10.48 -13.41 16.01
C GLU A 253 -11.81 -13.58 16.76
N PHE A 254 -12.92 -13.11 16.20
CA PHE A 254 -14.26 -13.25 16.78
C PHE A 254 -14.66 -14.73 16.93
N MET A 255 -14.41 -15.29 18.12
CA MET A 255 -14.73 -16.67 18.50
C MET A 255 -15.97 -16.71 19.40
N ASN A 256 -16.88 -17.65 19.17
CA ASN A 256 -18.13 -17.78 19.94
C ASN A 256 -18.00 -18.70 21.16
N ASP A 257 -17.16 -19.73 21.08
CA ASP A 257 -16.95 -20.72 22.15
C ASP A 257 -15.44 -20.78 22.42
N VAL A 258 -15.02 -20.18 23.54
CA VAL A 258 -13.61 -19.99 23.88
C VAL A 258 -13.38 -20.28 25.37
N SER A 259 -12.28 -20.97 25.64
CA SER A 259 -11.73 -21.13 26.99
C SER A 259 -10.39 -20.40 27.05
N VAL A 260 -10.27 -19.49 28.01
CA VAL A 260 -9.05 -18.71 28.24
C VAL A 260 -8.56 -19.02 29.64
N SER A 261 -7.25 -19.24 29.79
CA SER A 261 -6.59 -19.37 31.09
C SER A 261 -5.31 -18.54 31.07
N VAL A 262 -5.10 -17.76 32.13
CA VAL A 262 -3.92 -16.90 32.26
C VAL A 262 -3.48 -16.87 33.72
N GLU A 263 -2.17 -16.91 33.95
CA GLU A 263 -1.61 -16.65 35.27
C GLU A 263 -1.31 -15.16 35.39
N VAL A 264 -1.88 -14.51 36.40
CA VAL A 264 -1.80 -13.05 36.58
C VAL A 264 -1.11 -12.68 37.87
N LEU A 265 -0.26 -11.66 37.80
CA LEU A 265 0.35 -11.01 38.96
C LEU A 265 -0.15 -9.57 39.04
N LEU A 266 -0.89 -9.26 40.10
CA LEU A 266 -1.35 -7.90 40.38
C LEU A 266 -0.27 -7.12 41.15
N PRO A 267 -0.10 -5.81 40.88
CA PRO A 267 0.73 -4.94 41.71
C PRO A 267 0.26 -5.01 43.17
N GLY A 268 1.16 -5.36 44.10
CA GLY A 268 0.84 -5.53 45.52
C GLY A 268 0.76 -6.96 46.04
N GLY A 269 1.00 -7.98 45.21
CA GLY A 269 1.36 -9.33 45.67
C GLY A 269 0.21 -10.31 45.94
N LEU A 270 -1.03 -9.98 45.52
CA LEU A 270 -2.14 -10.93 45.56
C LEU A 270 -2.30 -11.58 44.17
N GLY A 271 -1.46 -12.59 43.90
CA GLY A 271 -1.61 -13.45 42.72
C GLY A 271 -2.76 -14.44 42.92
N GLY A 272 -3.67 -14.51 41.95
CA GLY A 272 -4.76 -15.48 41.90
C GLY A 272 -4.92 -15.98 40.47
N ARG A 273 -5.28 -17.26 40.30
CA ARG A 273 -5.67 -17.80 39.00
C ARG A 273 -7.05 -17.24 38.64
N ALA A 274 -7.17 -16.63 37.46
CA ALA A 274 -8.43 -16.23 36.87
C ALA A 274 -8.79 -17.20 35.73
#